data_AF-A0A7S2D9G8-F1
#
_entry.id   AF-A0A7S2D9G8-F1
#
_cell.length_a   1.000
_cell.length_b   1.000
_cell.length_c   1.000
_cell.angle_alpha   90.00
_cell.angle_beta   90.00
_cell.angle_gamma   90.00
#
_symmetry.space_group_name_H-M   'P 1'
#
loop_
_entity.id
_entity.type
_entity.pdbx_description
1 polymer ?
#
loop_
_entity_poly.entity_id
_entity_poly.type
_entity_poly.pdbx_seq_one_letter_code
_entity_poly.pdbx_strand_id
1 'polypeptide(L)'
;RDAAVARVKAASEYMRGQGAVSAADECARGPLSVEDEVLLCAHWESKLQAVCQTENQRQPGRFTNRVLAAAQMFFKRFYLLESLISEDPKFLMLAALYLAAKVEEERITVEDLVEGYAAKLQPEA
;
A
#
# COMPACT_ATOMS: atom_id res chain seq x y z
N ARG A 1 -1.58 -6.41 -19.71
CA ARG A 1 -2.82 -7.01 -19.16
C ARG A 1 -2.61 -8.51 -18.88
N ASP A 2 -2.05 -9.26 -19.83
CA ASP A 2 -1.82 -10.72 -19.69
C ASP A 2 -0.89 -11.12 -18.53
N ALA A 3 0.15 -10.32 -18.25
CA ALA A 3 1.06 -10.57 -17.14
C ALA A 3 0.42 -10.39 -15.74
N ALA A 4 -0.67 -9.62 -15.62
CA ALA A 4 -1.37 -9.47 -14.34
C ALA A 4 -2.26 -10.70 -14.04
N VAL A 5 -2.94 -11.22 -15.07
CA VAL A 5 -3.78 -12.42 -14.98
C VAL A 5 -2.94 -13.67 -14.67
N ALA A 6 -1.75 -13.80 -15.28
CA ALA A 6 -0.82 -14.89 -14.99
C ALA A 6 -0.32 -14.86 -13.53
N ARG A 7 -0.17 -13.67 -12.94
CA ARG A 7 0.25 -13.49 -11.54
C ARG A 7 -0.83 -13.85 -10.54
N VAL A 8 -2.09 -13.48 -10.78
CA VAL A 8 -3.20 -13.89 -9.90
C VAL A 8 -3.36 -15.41 -9.90
N LYS A 9 -3.16 -16.07 -11.05
CA LYS A 9 -3.06 -17.54 -11.12
C LYS A 9 -1.87 -18.09 -10.31
N ALA A 10 -0.66 -17.54 -10.45
CA ALA A 10 0.50 -17.99 -9.69
C ALA A 10 0.37 -17.72 -8.17
N ALA A 11 -0.22 -16.58 -7.76
CA ALA A 11 -0.47 -16.22 -6.36
C ALA A 11 -1.55 -17.12 -5.73
N SER A 12 -2.63 -17.43 -6.46
CA SER A 12 -3.62 -18.42 -6.03
C SER A 12 -3.04 -19.84 -5.91
N GLU A 13 -2.10 -20.20 -6.78
CA GLU A 13 -1.35 -21.46 -6.67
C GLU A 13 -0.37 -21.49 -5.47
N TYR A 14 0.23 -20.34 -5.14
CA TYR A 14 1.12 -20.17 -3.99
C TYR A 14 0.37 -20.22 -2.64
N MET A 15 -0.78 -19.55 -2.54
CA MET A 15 -1.67 -19.63 -1.37
C MET A 15 -2.18 -21.06 -1.12
N ARG A 16 -2.37 -21.84 -2.20
CA ARG A 16 -2.71 -23.27 -2.10
C ARG A 16 -1.55 -24.12 -1.55
N GLY A 17 -0.31 -23.63 -1.63
CA GLY A 17 0.90 -24.29 -1.14
C GLY A 17 1.25 -23.98 0.32
N GLN A 18 0.74 -22.88 0.88
CA GLN A 18 0.94 -22.52 2.29
C GLN A 18 -0.30 -22.85 3.13
N GLY A 19 -0.36 -24.08 3.64
CA GLY A 19 -1.32 -24.45 4.68
C GLY A 19 -0.79 -24.08 6.07
N ALA A 20 -1.68 -23.50 6.89
CA ALA A 20 -1.68 -23.40 8.36
C ALA A 20 -1.43 -22.01 9.00
N VAL A 21 -2.38 -21.08 8.80
CA VAL A 21 -2.79 -20.12 9.85
C VAL A 21 -4.32 -20.18 9.96
N SER A 22 -4.86 -20.11 11.18
CA SER A 22 -6.25 -20.37 11.63
C SER A 22 -7.38 -20.15 10.59
N ALA A 23 -7.87 -21.26 10.02
CA ALA A 23 -8.71 -21.32 8.82
C ALA A 23 -10.25 -21.17 8.98
N ALA A 24 -10.76 -20.72 10.13
CA ALA A 24 -12.22 -20.80 10.37
C ALA A 24 -13.04 -19.65 9.76
N ASP A 25 -12.46 -18.46 9.55
CA ASP A 25 -13.20 -17.26 9.09
C ASP A 25 -12.75 -16.75 7.70
N GLU A 26 -11.51 -17.02 7.30
CA GLU A 26 -10.94 -16.51 6.03
C GLU A 26 -11.35 -17.34 4.80
N CYS A 27 -11.77 -18.60 4.99
CA CYS A 27 -12.16 -19.49 3.89
C CYS A 27 -13.48 -19.08 3.20
N ALA A 28 -14.27 -18.18 3.79
CA ALA A 28 -15.54 -17.73 3.21
C ALA A 28 -15.39 -16.67 2.11
N ARG A 29 -14.20 -16.08 1.95
CA ARG A 29 -13.92 -15.07 0.92
C ARG A 29 -12.93 -15.65 -0.08
N GLY A 30 -13.44 -16.02 -1.26
CA GLY A 30 -12.59 -16.49 -2.35
C GLY A 30 -11.51 -15.48 -2.74
N PRO A 31 -10.50 -15.89 -3.53
CA PRO A 31 -9.44 -15.00 -4.00
C PRO A 31 -10.03 -13.76 -4.70
N LEU A 32 -9.43 -12.61 -4.44
CA LEU A 32 -9.88 -11.34 -5.01
C LEU A 32 -9.80 -11.39 -6.55
N SER A 33 -10.77 -10.79 -7.24
CA SER A 33 -10.70 -10.71 -8.70
C SER A 33 -9.56 -9.77 -9.14
N VAL A 34 -9.04 -9.96 -10.35
CA VAL A 34 -7.99 -9.11 -10.91
C VAL A 34 -8.48 -7.66 -11.01
N GLU A 35 -9.74 -7.48 -11.38
CA GLU A 35 -10.39 -6.18 -11.50
C GLU A 35 -10.47 -5.47 -10.15
N ASP A 36 -10.84 -6.20 -9.08
CA ASP A 36 -10.91 -5.67 -7.73
C ASP A 36 -9.51 -5.33 -7.18
N GLU A 37 -8.49 -6.17 -7.46
CA GLU A 37 -7.11 -5.87 -7.06
C GLU A 37 -6.61 -4.57 -7.71
N VAL A 38 -6.90 -4.38 -8.99
CA VAL A 38 -6.52 -3.16 -9.72
C VAL A 38 -7.26 -1.94 -9.16
N LEU A 39 -8.55 -2.06 -8.85
CA LEU A 39 -9.34 -0.99 -8.24
C LEU A 39 -8.81 -0.63 -6.85
N LEU A 40 -8.47 -1.62 -6.03
CA LEU A 40 -7.87 -1.40 -4.71
C LEU A 40 -6.50 -0.75 -4.83
N CYS A 41 -5.65 -1.19 -5.75
CA CYS A 41 -4.35 -0.55 -6.01
C CYS A 41 -4.51 0.95 -6.34
N ALA A 42 -5.46 1.29 -7.22
CA ALA A 42 -5.73 2.67 -7.61
C ALA A 42 -6.32 3.50 -6.44
N HIS A 43 -7.17 2.89 -5.63
CA HIS A 43 -7.71 3.52 -4.42
C HIS A 43 -6.58 3.88 -3.43
N TRP A 44 -5.69 2.92 -3.14
CA TRP A 44 -4.59 3.15 -2.20
C TRP A 44 -3.52 4.10 -2.74
N GLU A 45 -3.27 4.11 -4.04
CA GLU A 45 -2.45 5.14 -4.68
C GLU A 45 -3.03 6.55 -4.48
N SER A 46 -4.34 6.69 -4.66
CA SER A 46 -5.05 7.95 -4.43
C SER A 46 -4.97 8.36 -2.96
N LYS A 47 -5.06 7.38 -2.04
CA LYS A 47 -4.93 7.60 -0.60
C LYS A 47 -3.51 8.05 -0.22
N LEU A 48 -2.48 7.50 -0.84
CA LEU A 48 -1.09 7.92 -0.68
C LEU A 48 -0.93 9.40 -1.05
N GLN A 49 -1.48 9.81 -2.19
CA GLN A 49 -1.48 11.22 -2.61
C GLN A 49 -2.21 12.13 -1.60
N ALA A 50 -3.40 11.71 -1.16
CA ALA A 50 -4.19 12.46 -0.20
C ALA A 50 -3.44 12.68 1.12
N VAL A 51 -2.76 11.64 1.64
CA VAL A 51 -1.92 11.74 2.83
C VAL A 51 -0.85 12.81 2.66
N CYS A 52 -0.09 12.75 1.56
CA CYS A 52 0.98 13.73 1.31
C CYS A 52 0.43 15.16 1.18
N GLN A 53 -0.71 15.34 0.51
CA GLN A 53 -1.36 16.64 0.36
C GLN A 53 -1.84 17.20 1.72
N THR A 54 -2.51 16.39 2.53
CA THR A 54 -2.97 16.82 3.86
C THR A 54 -1.81 17.15 4.78
N GLU A 55 -0.73 16.36 4.75
CA GLU A 55 0.45 16.66 5.55
C GLU A 55 1.16 17.93 5.09
N ASN A 56 1.18 18.19 3.78
CA ASN A 56 1.69 19.45 3.23
C ASN A 56 0.81 20.66 3.59
N GLN A 57 -0.48 20.47 3.89
CA GLN A 57 -1.34 21.54 4.42
C GLN A 57 -1.01 21.84 5.89
N ARG A 58 -0.70 20.81 6.70
CA ARG A 58 -0.27 20.98 8.10
C ARG A 58 1.13 21.59 8.19
N GLN A 59 2.05 21.11 7.36
CA GLN A 59 3.44 21.55 7.30
C GLN A 59 3.86 21.70 5.83
N PRO A 60 3.85 22.94 5.30
CA PRO A 60 4.23 23.20 3.92
C PRO A 60 5.62 22.66 3.57
N GLY A 61 5.70 21.89 2.50
CA GLY A 61 6.96 21.32 2.00
C GLY A 61 7.43 20.06 2.73
N ARG A 62 6.61 19.45 3.60
CA ARG A 62 6.97 18.20 4.29
C ARG A 62 7.25 17.04 3.34
N PHE A 63 6.41 16.88 2.32
CA PHE A 63 6.57 15.91 1.24
C PHE A 63 6.77 16.62 -0.09
N THR A 64 7.98 16.50 -0.64
CA THR A 64 8.28 17.04 -1.97
C THR A 64 7.68 16.15 -3.07
N ASN A 65 7.52 16.73 -4.27
CA ASN A 65 7.03 15.98 -5.44
C ASN A 65 7.93 14.78 -5.79
N ARG A 66 9.22 14.85 -5.46
CA ARG A 66 10.16 13.73 -5.68
C ARG A 66 9.86 12.56 -4.76
N VAL A 67 9.69 12.82 -3.46
CA VAL A 67 9.28 11.79 -2.48
C VAL A 67 7.95 11.17 -2.85
N LEU A 68 6.96 11.98 -3.23
CA LEU A 68 5.64 11.47 -3.66
C LEU A 68 5.75 10.56 -4.90
N ALA A 69 6.51 10.98 -5.92
CA ALA A 69 6.71 10.18 -7.12
C ALA A 69 7.45 8.87 -6.82
N ALA A 70 8.50 8.92 -6.00
CA ALA A 70 9.26 7.74 -5.58
C ALA A 70 8.39 6.77 -4.77
N ALA A 71 7.58 7.27 -3.83
CA ALA A 71 6.67 6.46 -3.02
C ALA A 71 5.63 5.73 -3.90
N GLN A 72 5.03 6.44 -4.86
CA GLN A 72 4.10 5.82 -5.83
C GLN A 72 4.79 4.75 -6.68
N MET A 73 6.03 5.00 -7.13
CA MET A 73 6.79 4.00 -7.87
C MET A 73 7.05 2.76 -7.03
N PHE A 74 7.46 2.90 -5.76
CA PHE A 74 7.67 1.75 -4.87
C PHE A 74 6.38 0.98 -4.61
N PHE A 75 5.28 1.67 -4.32
CA PHE A 75 3.97 1.06 -4.10
C PHE A 75 3.50 0.26 -5.32
N LYS A 76 3.56 0.86 -6.52
CA LYS A 76 3.19 0.18 -7.77
C LYS A 76 4.10 -0.99 -8.09
N ARG A 77 5.42 -0.82 -7.92
CA ARG A 77 6.38 -1.89 -8.21
C ARG A 77 6.19 -3.08 -7.26
N PHE A 78 5.87 -2.82 -5.99
CA PHE A 78 5.57 -3.88 -5.05
C PHE A 78 4.36 -4.71 -5.50
N TYR A 79 3.21 -4.08 -5.80
CA TYR A 79 2.01 -4.80 -6.26
C TYR A 79 2.06 -5.28 -7.72
N LEU A 80 3.12 -4.93 -8.45
CA LEU A 80 3.47 -5.59 -9.72
C LEU A 80 4.20 -6.92 -9.50
N LEU A 81 4.74 -7.19 -8.32
CA LEU A 81 5.42 -8.43 -7.97
C LEU A 81 4.58 -9.29 -7.03
N GLU A 82 3.97 -8.69 -6.02
CA GLU A 82 3.18 -9.35 -4.98
C GLU A 82 1.67 -9.07 -5.14
N SER A 83 0.81 -9.99 -4.66
CA SER A 83 -0.64 -9.76 -4.61
C SER A 83 -1.01 -8.83 -3.44
N LEU A 84 -2.06 -8.02 -3.64
CA LEU A 84 -2.53 -7.04 -2.66
C LEU A 84 -2.99 -7.65 -1.34
N ILE A 85 -3.48 -8.89 -1.36
CA ILE A 85 -3.98 -9.57 -0.16
C ILE A 85 -2.87 -10.05 0.77
N SER A 86 -1.62 -10.10 0.29
CA SER A 86 -0.50 -10.69 1.03
C SER A 86 -0.02 -9.78 2.16
N GLU A 87 -0.09 -8.46 1.95
CA GLU A 87 0.39 -7.45 2.87
C GLU A 87 -0.60 -6.30 2.94
N ASP A 88 -0.91 -5.82 4.16
CA ASP A 88 -1.86 -4.72 4.35
C ASP A 88 -1.35 -3.43 3.65
N PRO A 89 -2.08 -2.93 2.63
CA PRO A 89 -1.68 -1.77 1.83
C PRO A 89 -1.45 -0.51 2.64
N LYS A 90 -2.08 -0.40 3.80
CA LYS A 90 -1.90 0.71 4.73
C LYS A 90 -0.45 0.79 5.21
N PHE A 91 0.11 -0.33 5.68
CA PHE A 91 1.48 -0.37 6.17
C PHE A 91 2.48 -0.26 5.03
N LEU A 92 2.20 -0.92 3.89
CA LEU A 92 3.07 -0.81 2.72
C LEU A 92 3.14 0.62 2.20
N MET A 93 2.02 1.34 2.13
CA MET A 93 1.99 2.75 1.71
C MET A 93 2.86 3.63 2.62
N LEU A 94 2.78 3.43 3.94
CA LEU A 94 3.61 4.15 4.90
C LEU A 94 5.10 3.78 4.77
N ALA A 95 5.40 2.49 4.60
CA ALA A 95 6.77 2.01 4.38
C ALA A 95 7.37 2.58 3.08
N ALA A 96 6.59 2.59 1.99
CA ALA A 96 7.00 3.16 0.70
C ALA A 96 7.27 4.66 0.83
N LEU A 97 6.46 5.39 1.58
CA LEU A 97 6.63 6.82 1.82
C LEU A 97 7.88 7.11 2.66
N TYR A 98 8.10 6.34 3.74
CA TYR A 98 9.30 6.46 4.56
C TYR A 98 10.57 6.12 3.77
N LEU A 99 10.55 5.04 3.00
CA LEU A 99 11.66 4.64 2.14
C LEU A 99 11.97 5.70 1.08
N ALA A 100 10.94 6.25 0.43
CA ALA A 100 11.10 7.34 -0.53
C ALA A 100 11.74 8.59 0.10
N ALA A 101 11.35 8.94 1.32
CA ALA A 101 11.97 10.04 2.05
C ALA A 101 13.47 9.79 2.30
N LYS A 102 13.86 8.55 2.64
CA LYS A 102 15.28 8.20 2.79
C LYS A 102 16.05 8.27 1.48
N VAL A 103 15.45 7.80 0.38
CA VAL A 103 16.07 7.80 -0.95
C VAL A 103 16.26 9.21 -1.51
N GLU A 104 15.30 10.10 -1.28
CA GLU A 104 15.35 11.50 -1.72
C GLU A 104 16.04 12.43 -0.70
N GLU A 105 16.68 11.86 0.33
CA GLU A 105 17.41 12.58 1.38
C GLU A 105 16.59 13.60 2.18
N GLU A 106 15.27 13.38 2.29
CA GLU A 106 14.38 14.20 3.09
C GLU A 106 14.36 13.78 4.57
N ARG A 107 14.33 14.76 5.47
CA ARG A 107 14.31 14.54 6.92
C ARG A 107 12.89 14.24 7.42
N ILE A 108 12.42 13.03 7.14
CA ILE A 108 11.15 12.52 7.67
C ILE A 108 11.44 11.41 8.68
N THR A 109 10.90 11.56 9.90
CA THR A 109 11.01 10.56 10.97
C THR A 109 9.85 9.57 10.93
N VAL A 110 9.93 8.48 11.71
CA VAL A 110 8.83 7.50 11.74
C VAL A 110 7.66 8.07 12.54
N GLU A 111 7.97 8.76 13.63
CA GLU A 111 7.03 9.44 14.52
C GLU A 111 6.19 10.45 13.74
N ASP A 112 6.84 11.22 12.88
CA ASP A 112 6.22 12.17 11.95
C ASP A 112 5.14 11.54 11.06
N LEU A 113 5.42 10.34 10.56
CA LEU A 113 4.56 9.58 9.66
C LEU A 113 3.40 8.93 10.42
N VAL A 114 3.70 8.34 11.58
CA VAL A 114 2.73 7.62 12.41
C VAL A 114 1.76 8.58 13.08
N GLU A 115 2.20 9.73 13.58
CA GLU A 115 1.29 10.72 14.19
C GLU A 115 0.29 11.28 13.18
N GLY A 116 0.77 11.63 11.98
CA GLY A 116 -0.08 12.13 10.89
C GLY A 116 -1.12 11.10 10.40
N TYR A 117 -0.78 9.80 10.50
CA TYR A 117 -1.67 8.71 10.10
C TYR A 117 -2.59 8.22 11.23
N ALA A 118 -2.08 8.13 12.47
CA ALA A 118 -2.81 7.71 13.66
C ALA A 118 -3.89 8.74 14.06
N ALA A 119 -3.62 10.04 13.90
CA ALA A 119 -4.62 11.09 14.09
C ALA A 119 -5.83 10.95 13.14
N LYS A 120 -5.67 10.27 12.01
CA LYS A 120 -6.70 10.04 10.98
C LYS A 120 -7.27 8.63 10.99
N LEU A 121 -6.90 7.82 11.98
CA LEU A 121 -7.32 6.44 12.18
C LEU A 121 -8.58 6.35 13.06
N GLN A 122 -9.24 7.48 13.34
CA GLN A 122 -10.59 7.42 13.89
C GLN A 122 -11.45 6.63 12.90
N PRO A 123 -12.08 5.53 13.34
CA PRO A 123 -12.93 4.74 12.47
C PRO A 123 -14.06 5.66 12.01
N GLU A 124 -14.28 5.76 10.70
CA GLU A 124 -15.58 6.21 10.23
C GLU A 124 -16.60 5.22 10.79
N ALA A 125 -17.41 5.73 11.73
CA ALA A 125 -18.43 4.99 12.47
C ALA A 125 -19.61 4.62 11.58
#